data_AF-A0A954IN61-F1
#
_entry.id   AF-A0A954IN61-F1
#
_cell.length_a   1.000
_cell.length_b   1.000
_cell.length_c   1.000
_cell.angle_alpha   90.00
_cell.angle_beta   90.00
_cell.angle_gamma   90.00
#
_symmetry.space_group_name_H-M   'P 1'
#
loop_
_entity.id
_entity.type
_entity.pdbx_description
1 polymer ?
#
loop_
_entity_poly.entity_id
_entity_poly.type
_entity_poly.pdbx_seq_one_letter_code
_entity_poly.pdbx_strand_id
1 'polypeptide(L)'
;EGWASYWHTTIMTQYALTDAELVCYADHHAGTVATSPNRLNPYKLGLELFRDIEERWNKGQFGSEYDSCDDVREKEHWDKKLGLGRDKIFEVRRIHNDLTFIDTFLTPEFCAKHKMFSFAYNDSTNYYEIASREFEKIKQQLLHSLTNFGRPFIYVKDGNYKNRGELYLEHQFQGVELKMDYARDTLQNLEKLWSRPVHIATVIDEIPSVVSYDGRSHEVTTR
;
A
#
# COMPACT_ATOMS: atom_id res chain seq x y z
N GLU A 1 0.91 -12.00 -2.03
CA GLU A 1 2.01 -12.24 -3.01
C GLU A 1 3.37 -12.47 -2.35
N GLY A 2 3.83 -11.58 -1.46
CA GLY A 2 5.13 -11.71 -0.79
C GLY A 2 5.40 -13.05 -0.08
N TRP A 3 4.40 -13.67 0.57
CA TRP A 3 4.54 -14.99 1.21
C TRP A 3 4.93 -16.08 0.20
N ALA A 4 4.30 -16.07 -0.97
CA ALA A 4 4.61 -17.03 -2.03
C ALA A 4 6.02 -16.79 -2.57
N SER A 5 6.42 -15.52 -2.78
CA SER A 5 7.79 -15.16 -3.17
C SER A 5 8.83 -15.63 -2.17
N TYR A 6 8.56 -15.45 -0.87
CA TYR A 6 9.43 -15.88 0.21
C TYR A 6 9.66 -17.40 0.19
N TRP A 7 8.60 -18.19 0.10
CA TRP A 7 8.75 -19.65 0.05
C TRP A 7 9.32 -20.15 -1.27
N HIS A 8 8.91 -19.56 -2.38
CA HIS A 8 9.46 -19.91 -3.68
C HIS A 8 10.98 -19.71 -3.69
N THR A 9 11.47 -18.54 -3.26
CA THR A 9 12.91 -18.32 -3.22
C THR A 9 13.61 -19.20 -2.20
N THR A 10 13.00 -19.45 -1.04
CA THR A 10 13.60 -20.32 -0.01
C THR A 10 13.73 -21.75 -0.52
N ILE A 11 12.69 -22.29 -1.14
CA ILE A 11 12.68 -23.64 -1.70
C ILE A 11 13.72 -23.77 -2.81
N MET A 12 13.73 -22.81 -3.74
CA MET A 12 14.69 -22.81 -4.84
C MET A 12 16.11 -22.75 -4.29
N THR A 13 16.46 -21.74 -3.50
CA THR A 13 17.87 -21.51 -3.14
C THR A 13 18.42 -22.45 -2.06
N GLN A 14 17.56 -23.16 -1.31
CA GLN A 14 18.03 -24.06 -0.23
C GLN A 14 17.84 -25.55 -0.52
N TYR A 15 16.89 -25.93 -1.39
CA TYR A 15 16.49 -27.33 -1.51
C TYR A 15 16.39 -27.86 -2.95
N ALA A 16 16.05 -27.02 -3.92
CA ALA A 16 15.69 -27.48 -5.27
C ALA A 16 16.66 -27.07 -6.38
N LEU A 17 17.22 -25.87 -6.31
CA LEU A 17 18.06 -25.30 -7.37
C LEU A 17 19.41 -26.01 -7.44
N THR A 18 19.84 -26.34 -8.65
CA THR A 18 21.21 -26.80 -8.93
C THR A 18 22.12 -25.64 -9.36
N ASP A 19 23.43 -25.79 -9.19
CA ASP A 19 24.41 -24.77 -9.58
C ASP A 19 24.28 -24.33 -11.05
N ALA A 20 23.86 -25.25 -11.93
CA ALA A 20 23.66 -25.00 -13.35
C ALA A 20 22.46 -24.07 -13.64
N GLU A 21 21.48 -24.02 -12.75
CA GLU A 21 20.23 -23.27 -12.92
C GLU A 21 20.26 -21.90 -12.25
N LEU A 22 21.26 -21.64 -11.39
CA LEU A 22 21.34 -20.45 -10.55
C LEU A 22 21.18 -19.15 -11.32
N VAL A 23 21.88 -19.00 -12.45
CA VAL A 23 21.84 -17.77 -13.26
C VAL A 23 20.45 -17.59 -13.88
N CYS A 24 19.86 -18.66 -14.41
CA CYS A 24 18.55 -18.62 -15.04
C CYS A 24 17.45 -18.29 -14.01
N TYR A 25 17.51 -18.92 -12.84
CA TYR A 25 16.61 -18.59 -11.73
C TYR A 25 16.77 -17.14 -11.27
N ALA A 26 18.01 -16.68 -11.08
CA ALA A 26 18.28 -15.32 -10.62
C ALA A 26 17.74 -14.28 -11.61
N ASP A 27 17.93 -14.48 -12.90
CA ASP A 27 17.42 -13.60 -13.96
C ASP A 27 15.88 -13.54 -13.94
N HIS A 28 15.21 -14.69 -13.89
CA HIS A 28 13.74 -14.76 -13.84
C HIS A 28 13.17 -14.18 -12.54
N HIS A 29 13.80 -14.47 -11.40
CA HIS A 29 13.40 -13.94 -10.11
C HIS A 29 13.55 -12.42 -10.08
N ALA A 30 14.69 -11.88 -10.56
CA ALA A 30 14.94 -10.45 -10.64
C ALA A 30 13.88 -9.73 -11.47
N GLY A 31 13.45 -10.31 -12.60
CA GLY A 31 12.32 -9.77 -13.39
C GLY A 31 11.00 -9.74 -12.63
N THR A 32 10.71 -10.79 -11.85
CA THR A 32 9.47 -10.89 -11.05
C THR A 32 9.45 -9.87 -9.90
N VAL A 33 10.59 -9.65 -9.24
CA VAL A 33 10.71 -8.71 -8.12
C VAL A 33 11.24 -7.33 -8.53
N ALA A 34 11.29 -7.05 -9.84
CA ALA A 34 11.76 -5.78 -10.37
C ALA A 34 10.87 -4.63 -9.89
N THR A 35 11.50 -3.55 -9.41
CA THR A 35 10.81 -2.35 -8.97
C THR A 35 11.11 -1.21 -9.94
N SER A 36 10.13 -0.35 -10.21
CA SER A 36 10.35 0.89 -10.95
C SER A 36 10.27 2.08 -9.98
N PRO A 37 10.97 3.20 -10.24
CA PRO A 37 10.98 4.35 -9.33
C PRO A 37 9.58 4.88 -8.96
N ASN A 38 8.61 4.74 -9.88
CA ASN A 38 7.27 5.27 -9.73
C ASN A 38 6.22 4.20 -9.36
N ARG A 39 6.60 2.92 -9.26
CA ARG A 39 5.66 1.82 -8.98
C ARG A 39 6.25 0.83 -7.99
N LEU A 40 5.55 0.69 -6.87
CA LEU A 40 5.84 -0.31 -5.87
C LEU A 40 5.49 -1.71 -6.38
N ASN A 41 6.42 -2.65 -6.24
CA ASN A 41 6.19 -4.05 -6.59
C ASN A 41 5.78 -4.83 -5.31
N PRO A 42 4.54 -5.35 -5.24
CA PRO A 42 4.04 -6.06 -4.07
C PRO A 42 4.78 -7.39 -3.80
N TYR A 43 5.30 -8.06 -4.83
CA TYR A 43 6.14 -9.27 -4.67
C TYR A 43 7.45 -8.93 -3.97
N LYS A 44 8.12 -7.85 -4.40
CA LYS A 44 9.36 -7.37 -3.77
C LYS A 44 9.11 -6.90 -2.34
N LEU A 45 8.12 -6.04 -2.14
CA LEU A 45 7.82 -5.48 -0.82
C LEU A 45 7.53 -6.59 0.20
N GLY A 46 6.59 -7.48 -0.12
CA GLY A 46 6.21 -8.53 0.81
C GLY A 46 7.35 -9.54 1.05
N LEU A 47 8.14 -9.88 0.03
CA LEU A 47 9.32 -10.74 0.19
C LEU A 47 10.32 -10.15 1.19
N GLU A 48 10.68 -8.87 1.01
CA GLU A 48 11.64 -8.21 1.88
C GLU A 48 11.08 -8.00 3.29
N LEU A 49 9.78 -7.70 3.44
CA LEU A 49 9.14 -7.62 4.76
C LEU A 49 9.19 -8.95 5.51
N PHE A 50 8.92 -10.09 4.85
CA PHE A 50 9.02 -11.39 5.52
C PHE A 50 10.45 -11.72 5.94
N ARG A 51 11.45 -11.39 5.11
CA ARG A 51 12.87 -11.54 5.47
C ARG A 51 13.24 -10.66 6.65
N ASP A 52 12.78 -9.42 6.66
CA ASP A 52 13.01 -8.46 7.73
C ASP A 52 12.39 -8.92 9.06
N ILE A 53 11.14 -9.39 9.04
CA ILE A 53 10.47 -9.94 10.23
C ILE A 53 11.24 -11.15 10.78
N GLU A 54 11.63 -12.08 9.91
CA GLU A 54 12.39 -13.26 10.33
C GLU A 54 13.74 -12.87 10.93
N GLU A 55 14.47 -11.95 10.30
CA GLU A 55 15.75 -11.43 10.79
C GLU A 55 15.60 -10.76 12.17
N ARG A 56 14.64 -9.84 12.31
CA ARG A 56 14.40 -9.12 13.58
C ARG A 56 14.03 -10.05 14.71
N TRP A 57 13.16 -11.03 14.47
CA TRP A 57 12.77 -11.99 15.52
C TRP A 57 13.87 -13.00 15.85
N ASN A 58 14.73 -13.34 14.89
CA ASN A 58 15.91 -14.16 15.16
C ASN A 58 16.92 -13.43 16.04
N LYS A 59 17.16 -12.14 15.77
CA LYS A 59 18.11 -11.29 16.51
C LYS A 59 17.52 -10.71 17.81
N GLY A 60 16.21 -10.78 18.01
CA GLY A 60 15.53 -10.17 19.15
C GLY A 60 15.40 -8.64 19.05
N GLN A 61 15.36 -8.10 17.84
CA GLN A 61 15.20 -6.67 17.53
C GLN A 61 13.72 -6.26 17.58
N PHE A 62 13.08 -6.49 18.72
CA PHE A 62 11.68 -6.16 18.96
C PHE A 62 11.43 -5.92 20.45
N GLY A 63 10.34 -5.21 20.76
CA GLY A 63 9.90 -4.94 22.12
C GLY A 63 10.60 -3.74 22.76
N SER A 64 10.17 -3.41 23.98
CA SER A 64 10.52 -2.15 24.63
C SER A 64 12.03 -1.92 24.77
N GLU A 65 12.81 -2.96 25.06
CA GLU A 65 14.26 -2.85 25.21
C GLU A 65 14.97 -2.40 23.93
N TYR A 66 14.53 -2.92 22.77
CA TYR A 66 15.08 -2.54 21.48
C TYR A 66 14.60 -1.14 21.07
N ASP A 67 13.31 -0.86 21.28
CA ASP A 67 12.69 0.40 20.89
C ASP A 67 13.27 1.58 21.68
N SER A 68 13.60 1.38 22.97
CA SER A 68 14.21 2.40 23.84
C SER A 68 15.72 2.56 23.71
N CYS A 69 16.39 1.74 22.90
CA CYS A 69 17.84 1.84 22.71
C CYS A 69 18.16 3.00 21.75
N ASP A 70 18.77 4.07 22.27
CA ASP A 70 19.17 5.23 21.46
C ASP A 70 20.59 5.09 20.87
N ASP A 71 21.36 4.09 21.31
CA ASP A 71 22.72 3.83 20.79
C ASP A 71 22.65 3.05 19.46
N VAL A 72 23.06 3.73 18.39
CA VAL A 72 23.11 3.17 17.02
C VAL A 72 24.05 1.96 16.94
N ARG A 73 25.20 1.99 17.63
CA ARG A 73 26.16 0.87 17.59
C ARG A 73 25.61 -0.36 18.28
N GLU A 74 24.89 -0.17 19.38
CA GLU A 74 24.23 -1.26 20.09
C GLU A 74 23.12 -1.87 19.23
N LYS A 75 22.32 -1.05 18.55
CA LYS A 75 21.30 -1.51 17.59
C LYS A 75 21.89 -2.30 16.41
N GLU A 76 23.01 -1.85 15.85
CA GLU A 76 23.69 -2.54 14.74
C GLU A 76 24.23 -3.92 15.15
N HIS A 77 24.75 -4.05 16.37
CA HIS A 77 25.27 -5.30 16.91
C HIS A 77 24.25 -6.12 17.71
N TRP A 78 22.98 -5.71 17.69
CA TRP A 78 21.93 -6.38 18.45
C TRP A 78 21.67 -7.79 17.93
N ASP A 79 22.07 -8.79 18.71
CA ASP A 79 21.80 -10.19 18.42
C ASP A 79 21.67 -11.00 19.70
N LYS A 80 20.43 -11.21 20.13
CA LYS A 80 20.06 -12.09 21.25
C LYS A 80 19.96 -13.56 20.85
N LYS A 81 20.14 -13.90 19.56
CA LYS A 81 20.09 -15.26 19.01
C LYS A 81 18.86 -16.05 19.44
N LEU A 82 17.69 -15.41 19.45
CA LEU A 82 16.44 -16.01 19.90
C LEU A 82 15.92 -17.08 18.93
N GLY A 83 16.22 -16.95 17.63
CA GLY A 83 15.80 -17.94 16.62
C GLY A 83 14.28 -18.02 16.39
N LEU A 84 13.52 -17.01 16.84
CA LEU A 84 12.05 -17.00 16.81
C LEU A 84 11.46 -16.53 15.47
N GLY A 85 12.31 -16.23 14.49
CA GLY A 85 11.91 -15.62 13.21
C GLY A 85 10.93 -16.48 12.42
N ARG A 86 11.17 -17.79 12.37
CA ARG A 86 10.33 -18.73 11.61
C ARG A 86 8.92 -18.78 12.20
N ASP A 87 8.79 -18.94 13.51
CA ASP A 87 7.49 -18.97 14.18
C ASP A 87 6.74 -17.66 13.98
N LYS A 88 7.46 -16.53 14.00
CA LYS A 88 6.83 -15.23 13.81
C LYS A 88 6.25 -15.06 12.41
N ILE A 89 6.97 -15.41 11.34
CA ILE A 89 6.43 -15.23 9.98
C ILE A 89 5.19 -16.11 9.73
N PHE A 90 5.10 -17.29 10.35
CA PHE A 90 3.90 -18.13 10.32
C PHE A 90 2.74 -17.53 11.13
N GLU A 91 3.02 -16.96 12.30
CA GLU A 91 2.03 -16.21 13.08
C GLU A 91 1.47 -15.04 12.26
N VAL A 92 2.36 -14.26 11.64
CA VAL A 92 1.99 -13.11 10.80
C VAL A 92 1.08 -13.53 9.66
N ARG A 93 1.43 -14.59 8.93
CA ARG A 93 0.62 -15.15 7.84
C ARG A 93 -0.76 -15.64 8.32
N ARG A 94 -0.90 -16.02 9.59
CA ARG A 94 -2.17 -16.49 10.18
C ARG A 94 -3.07 -15.34 10.63
N ILE A 95 -2.50 -14.25 11.14
CA ILE A 95 -3.25 -13.18 11.82
C ILE A 95 -3.49 -11.97 10.90
N HIS A 96 -2.52 -11.60 10.06
CA HIS A 96 -2.57 -10.35 9.32
C HIS A 96 -3.16 -10.54 7.91
N ASN A 97 -3.93 -9.56 7.48
CA ASN A 97 -4.26 -9.35 6.06
C ASN A 97 -3.29 -8.31 5.47
N ASP A 98 -3.38 -8.02 4.16
CA ASP A 98 -2.42 -7.12 3.51
C ASP A 98 -2.35 -5.73 4.18
N LEU A 99 -3.49 -5.18 4.61
CA LEU A 99 -3.55 -3.88 5.27
C LEU A 99 -2.86 -3.92 6.65
N THR A 100 -3.26 -4.86 7.52
CA THR A 100 -2.68 -4.95 8.87
C THR A 100 -1.24 -5.42 8.83
N PHE A 101 -0.82 -6.16 7.80
CA PHE A 101 0.56 -6.59 7.59
C PHE A 101 1.46 -5.40 7.28
N ILE A 102 1.09 -4.57 6.30
CA ILE A 102 1.85 -3.35 5.98
C ILE A 102 1.81 -2.38 7.16
N ASP A 103 0.66 -2.19 7.78
CA ASP A 103 0.54 -1.24 8.90
C ASP A 103 1.44 -1.61 10.09
N THR A 104 1.53 -2.91 10.41
CA THR A 104 2.29 -3.37 11.58
C THR A 104 3.80 -3.48 11.31
N PHE A 105 4.19 -3.94 10.11
CA PHE A 105 5.58 -4.35 9.86
C PHE A 105 6.37 -3.44 8.93
N LEU A 106 5.73 -2.51 8.22
CA LEU A 106 6.45 -1.46 7.51
C LEU A 106 6.97 -0.44 8.51
N THR A 107 8.28 -0.41 8.74
CA THR A 107 8.92 0.53 9.66
C THR A 107 9.79 1.56 8.92
N PRO A 108 10.12 2.71 9.54
CA PRO A 108 11.07 3.67 8.96
C PRO A 108 12.43 3.05 8.63
N GLU A 109 12.95 2.19 9.50
CA GLU A 109 14.23 1.49 9.32
C GLU A 109 14.20 0.57 8.10
N PHE A 110 13.10 -0.16 7.91
CA PHE A 110 12.89 -0.99 6.72
C PHE A 110 12.89 -0.14 5.45
N CYS A 111 12.12 0.96 5.45
CA CYS A 111 12.01 1.84 4.29
C CYS A 111 13.35 2.49 3.93
N ALA A 112 14.17 2.85 4.94
CA ALA A 112 15.53 3.36 4.75
C ALA A 112 16.47 2.27 4.18
N LYS A 113 16.49 1.07 4.77
CA LYS A 113 17.30 -0.08 4.31
C LYS A 113 17.04 -0.42 2.85
N HIS A 114 15.78 -0.39 2.42
CA HIS A 114 15.37 -0.73 1.05
C HIS A 114 15.32 0.46 0.10
N LYS A 115 15.75 1.65 0.52
CA LYS A 115 15.74 2.89 -0.27
C LYS A 115 14.38 3.15 -0.93
N MET A 116 13.30 2.82 -0.21
CA MET A 116 11.95 2.91 -0.75
C MET A 116 11.52 4.36 -0.98
N PHE A 117 12.13 5.31 -0.26
CA PHE A 117 11.87 6.74 -0.36
C PHE A 117 13.18 7.52 -0.23
N SER A 118 13.18 8.77 -0.67
CA SER A 118 14.26 9.75 -0.47
C SER A 118 14.31 10.18 1.00
N PHE A 119 14.61 9.25 1.90
CA PHE A 119 15.05 9.60 3.24
C PHE A 119 16.43 10.21 3.08
N ALA A 120 16.50 11.54 3.01
CA ALA A 120 17.76 12.24 2.99
C ALA A 120 18.47 11.94 4.32
N TYR A 121 19.53 11.15 4.25
CA TYR A 121 20.48 11.03 5.34
C TYR A 121 21.12 12.41 5.55
N ASN A 122 20.94 12.99 6.74
CA ASN A 122 21.56 14.27 7.07
C ASN A 122 22.98 14.01 7.57
N ASP A 123 23.96 14.11 6.67
CA ASP A 123 25.40 13.96 6.97
C ASP A 123 25.87 14.88 8.12
N SER A 124 25.15 15.97 8.41
CA SER A 124 25.50 16.96 9.43
C SER A 124 25.18 16.52 10.86
N THR A 125 24.07 15.78 11.05
CA THR A 125 23.58 15.41 12.38
C THR A 125 23.79 13.94 12.71
N ASN A 126 24.22 13.11 11.75
CA ASN A 126 24.39 11.66 11.94
C ASN A 126 23.10 10.95 12.40
N TYR A 127 21.95 11.62 12.22
CA TYR A 127 20.61 11.15 12.52
C TYR A 127 19.74 11.24 11.27
N TYR A 128 18.72 10.40 11.20
CA TYR A 128 17.61 10.58 10.27
C TYR A 128 16.74 11.75 10.75
N GLU A 129 17.07 12.99 10.38
CA GLU A 129 16.31 14.15 10.82
C GLU A 129 15.06 14.40 9.96
N ILE A 130 13.91 14.41 10.65
CA ILE A 130 12.53 14.75 10.21
C ILE A 130 12.01 13.96 9.00
N ALA A 131 12.03 12.62 9.13
CA ALA A 131 11.37 11.68 8.22
C ALA A 131 9.99 11.17 8.71
N SER A 132 9.60 11.39 9.97
CA SER A 132 8.40 10.75 10.54
C SER A 132 7.09 11.24 9.91
N ARG A 133 6.96 12.55 9.65
CA ARG A 133 5.79 13.13 8.97
C ARG A 133 5.67 12.66 7.53
N GLU A 134 6.79 12.44 6.87
CA GLU A 134 6.81 11.94 5.48
C GLU A 134 6.53 10.43 5.46
N PHE A 135 7.12 9.65 6.36
CA PHE A 135 6.85 8.23 6.53
C PHE A 135 5.37 7.98 6.79
N GLU A 136 4.74 8.69 7.72
CA GLU A 136 3.31 8.52 7.98
C GLU A 136 2.46 8.85 6.76
N LYS A 137 2.74 9.96 6.06
CA LYS A 137 2.03 10.29 4.82
C LYS A 137 2.17 9.21 3.76
N ILE A 138 3.38 8.68 3.58
CA ILE A 138 3.69 7.64 2.59
C ILE A 138 3.01 6.32 2.96
N LYS A 139 3.09 5.93 4.25
CA LYS A 139 2.42 4.75 4.78
C LYS A 139 0.91 4.87 4.58
N GLN A 140 0.31 6.01 4.87
CA GLN A 140 -1.11 6.27 4.63
C GLN A 140 -1.47 6.18 3.14
N GLN A 141 -0.65 6.72 2.24
CA GLN A 141 -0.86 6.56 0.78
C GLN A 141 -0.81 5.09 0.36
N LEU A 142 0.16 4.33 0.86
CA LEU A 142 0.28 2.89 0.57
C LEU A 142 -0.92 2.12 1.12
N LEU A 143 -1.30 2.34 2.38
CA LEU A 143 -2.47 1.71 3.00
C LEU A 143 -3.76 2.09 2.28
N HIS A 144 -3.92 3.33 1.85
CA HIS A 144 -5.06 3.77 1.05
C HIS A 144 -5.12 3.04 -0.29
N SER A 145 -3.99 2.86 -0.98
CA SER A 145 -3.95 2.08 -2.23
C SER A 145 -4.34 0.60 -2.06
N LEU A 146 -4.06 0.04 -0.89
CA LEU A 146 -4.43 -1.33 -0.52
C LEU A 146 -5.87 -1.42 -0.01
N THR A 147 -6.42 -0.33 0.50
CA THR A 147 -7.82 -0.24 0.95
C THR A 147 -8.73 -0.23 -0.27
N ASN A 148 -9.61 -1.22 -0.38
CA ASN A 148 -10.54 -1.40 -1.51
C ASN A 148 -9.85 -1.49 -2.90
N PHE A 149 -8.57 -1.90 -2.95
CA PHE A 149 -7.76 -1.92 -4.19
C PHE A 149 -7.74 -0.57 -4.93
N GLY A 150 -7.81 0.55 -4.20
CA GLY A 150 -7.87 1.90 -4.78
C GLY A 150 -9.17 2.19 -5.54
N ARG A 151 -10.23 1.40 -5.33
CA ARG A 151 -11.56 1.69 -5.89
C ARG A 151 -12.30 2.68 -4.99
N PRO A 152 -12.96 3.68 -5.58
CA PRO A 152 -13.71 4.66 -4.80
C PRO A 152 -14.92 4.01 -4.12
N PHE A 153 -15.24 4.47 -2.92
CA PHE A 153 -16.48 4.12 -2.23
C PHE A 153 -17.61 5.01 -2.72
N ILE A 154 -18.56 4.42 -3.46
CA ILE A 154 -19.73 5.11 -3.99
C ILE A 154 -20.98 4.54 -3.31
N TYR A 155 -21.79 5.41 -2.72
CA TYR A 155 -23.05 5.03 -2.08
C TYR A 155 -24.23 5.66 -2.80
N VAL A 156 -25.37 4.96 -2.82
CA VAL A 156 -26.65 5.56 -3.20
C VAL A 156 -27.14 6.38 -2.02
N LYS A 157 -27.20 7.70 -2.19
CA LYS A 157 -27.69 8.62 -1.17
C LYS A 157 -29.19 8.86 -1.28
N ASP A 158 -29.68 8.97 -2.51
CA ASP A 158 -31.11 9.18 -2.79
C ASP A 158 -31.48 8.58 -4.16
N GLY A 159 -32.50 7.71 -4.18
CA GLY A 159 -33.04 7.11 -5.42
C GLY A 159 -34.22 7.88 -6.02
N ASN A 160 -34.66 8.96 -5.38
CA ASN A 160 -35.72 9.84 -5.85
C ASN A 160 -35.32 11.31 -5.66
N TYR A 161 -34.12 11.65 -6.12
CA TYR A 161 -33.54 12.96 -5.90
C TYR A 161 -34.44 14.07 -6.48
N LYS A 162 -34.61 15.13 -5.67
CA LYS A 162 -35.54 16.25 -5.95
C LYS A 162 -36.98 15.82 -6.24
N ASN A 163 -37.37 14.61 -5.81
CA ASN A 163 -38.66 13.99 -6.12
C ASN A 163 -38.91 13.81 -7.64
N ARG A 164 -37.85 13.58 -8.42
CA ARG A 164 -37.92 13.40 -9.90
C ARG A 164 -37.54 12.00 -10.37
N GLY A 165 -37.34 11.05 -9.46
CA GLY A 165 -36.83 9.71 -9.76
C GLY A 165 -35.37 9.69 -10.22
N GLU A 166 -34.64 10.78 -9.99
CA GLU A 166 -33.22 10.91 -10.34
C GLU A 166 -32.35 10.18 -9.31
N LEU A 167 -31.24 9.59 -9.77
CA LEU A 167 -30.32 8.87 -8.90
C LEU A 167 -29.24 9.83 -8.38
N TYR A 168 -29.08 9.90 -7.07
CA TYR A 168 -28.03 10.68 -6.43
C TYR A 168 -27.05 9.76 -5.68
N LEU A 169 -25.82 9.79 -6.15
CA LEU A 169 -24.69 9.06 -5.61
C LEU A 169 -23.80 9.98 -4.78
N GLU A 170 -23.14 9.40 -3.79
CA GLU A 170 -22.14 10.08 -2.96
C GLU A 170 -20.83 9.31 -3.03
N HIS A 171 -19.79 9.98 -3.51
CA HIS A 171 -18.42 9.52 -3.36
C HIS A 171 -17.95 9.85 -1.95
N GLN A 172 -17.62 8.83 -1.17
CA GLN A 172 -16.94 9.03 0.11
C GLN A 172 -15.48 9.41 -0.17
N PHE A 173 -15.22 10.72 -0.24
CA PHE A 173 -13.89 11.26 -0.49
C PHE A 173 -12.93 10.87 0.64
N GLN A 174 -11.84 10.20 0.27
CA GLN A 174 -10.79 9.73 1.17
C GLN A 174 -9.42 10.34 0.80
N GLY A 175 -9.42 11.55 0.23
CA GLY A 175 -8.20 12.25 -0.19
C GLY A 175 -7.76 11.97 -1.63
N VAL A 176 -8.52 11.17 -2.38
CA VAL A 176 -8.28 10.90 -3.81
C VAL A 176 -9.52 11.27 -4.60
N GLU A 177 -9.34 12.11 -5.61
CA GLU A 177 -10.43 12.53 -6.51
C GLU A 177 -10.79 11.43 -7.51
N LEU A 178 -12.02 11.48 -8.02
CA LEU A 178 -12.42 10.60 -9.10
C LEU A 178 -11.73 11.01 -10.40
N LYS A 179 -11.24 10.03 -11.15
CA LYS A 179 -10.83 10.26 -12.54
C LYS A 179 -12.03 10.68 -13.37
N MET A 180 -12.00 11.92 -13.87
CA MET A 180 -13.16 12.56 -14.47
C MET A 180 -13.63 11.95 -15.80
N ASP A 181 -12.71 11.42 -16.60
CA ASP A 181 -13.00 10.60 -17.78
C ASP A 181 -13.80 9.35 -17.40
N TYR A 182 -13.31 8.57 -16.43
CA TYR A 182 -14.01 7.37 -15.94
C TYR A 182 -15.35 7.70 -15.28
N ALA A 183 -15.42 8.77 -14.47
CA ALA A 183 -16.64 9.18 -13.80
C ALA A 183 -17.73 9.56 -14.83
N ARG A 184 -17.37 10.32 -15.86
CA ARG A 184 -18.28 10.70 -16.96
C ARG A 184 -18.82 9.48 -17.70
N ASP A 185 -17.94 8.57 -18.12
CA ASP A 185 -18.37 7.35 -18.82
C ASP A 185 -19.24 6.44 -17.95
N THR A 186 -18.93 6.36 -16.65
CA THR A 186 -19.72 5.58 -15.68
C THR A 186 -21.12 6.18 -15.52
N LEU A 187 -21.25 7.50 -15.38
CA LEU A 187 -22.54 8.17 -15.28
C LEU A 187 -23.41 7.96 -16.53
N GLN A 188 -22.81 7.97 -17.72
CA GLN A 188 -23.53 7.66 -18.95
C GLN A 188 -24.11 6.25 -18.96
N ASN A 189 -23.33 5.27 -18.49
CA ASN A 189 -23.79 3.89 -18.42
C ASN A 189 -24.83 3.68 -17.32
N LEU A 190 -24.68 4.36 -16.19
CA LEU A 190 -25.67 4.33 -15.11
C LEU A 190 -26.99 4.96 -15.53
N GLU A 191 -26.97 6.08 -16.25
CA GLU A 191 -28.18 6.71 -16.78
C GLU A 191 -28.91 5.78 -17.75
N LYS A 192 -28.19 5.07 -18.64
CA LYS A 192 -28.81 4.06 -19.52
C LYS A 192 -29.53 2.94 -18.75
N LEU A 193 -29.00 2.54 -17.60
CA LEU A 193 -29.61 1.50 -16.76
C LEU A 193 -30.76 2.06 -15.91
N TRP A 194 -30.60 3.26 -15.36
CA TRP A 194 -31.56 3.91 -14.47
C TRP A 194 -32.71 4.60 -15.22
N SER A 195 -32.50 4.92 -16.50
CA SER A 195 -33.42 5.63 -17.41
C SER A 195 -33.82 7.05 -16.96
N ARG A 196 -33.08 7.64 -16.03
CA ARG A 196 -33.27 8.98 -15.47
C ARG A 196 -31.92 9.61 -15.16
N PRO A 197 -31.82 10.95 -15.09
CA PRO A 197 -30.57 11.64 -14.76
C PRO A 197 -29.89 11.08 -13.50
N VAL A 198 -28.56 11.02 -13.57
CA VAL A 198 -27.71 10.51 -12.49
C VAL A 198 -26.74 11.59 -12.06
N HIS A 199 -26.60 11.75 -10.75
CA HIS A 199 -25.76 12.73 -10.09
C HIS A 199 -24.76 12.02 -9.18
N ILE A 200 -23.55 12.51 -9.09
CA ILE A 200 -22.56 12.07 -8.11
C ILE A 200 -21.92 13.27 -7.42
N ALA A 201 -22.04 13.33 -6.10
CA ALA A 201 -21.30 14.27 -5.27
C ALA A 201 -19.88 13.76 -5.05
N THR A 202 -18.88 14.59 -5.33
CA THR A 202 -17.45 14.30 -5.17
C THR A 202 -16.69 15.61 -4.86
N VAL A 203 -15.37 15.53 -4.76
CA VAL A 203 -14.46 16.68 -4.69
C VAL A 203 -13.68 16.75 -6.01
N ILE A 204 -13.51 17.95 -6.56
CA ILE A 204 -12.70 18.27 -7.75
C ILE A 204 -11.87 19.50 -7.45
N ASP A 205 -10.56 19.44 -7.65
CA ASP A 205 -9.59 20.48 -7.28
C ASP A 205 -9.80 20.98 -5.84
N GLU A 206 -9.97 20.06 -4.88
CA GLU A 206 -10.30 20.33 -3.47
C GLU A 206 -11.66 21.02 -3.21
N ILE A 207 -12.49 21.17 -4.23
CA ILE A 207 -13.79 21.83 -4.12
C ILE A 207 -14.94 20.81 -4.19
N PRO A 208 -15.83 20.74 -3.18
CA PRO A 208 -17.04 19.93 -3.25
C PRO A 208 -17.87 20.27 -4.49
N SER A 209 -18.12 19.26 -5.32
CA SER A 209 -18.73 19.39 -6.63
C SER A 209 -19.72 18.26 -6.89
N VAL A 210 -20.74 18.54 -7.68
CA VAL A 210 -21.70 17.54 -8.16
C VAL A 210 -21.57 17.41 -9.66
N VAL A 211 -21.24 16.21 -10.12
CA VAL A 211 -21.21 15.88 -11.55
C VAL A 211 -22.53 15.22 -11.90
N SER A 212 -23.19 15.71 -12.94
CA SER A 212 -24.52 15.30 -13.35
C SER A 212 -24.50 14.89 -14.81
N TYR A 213 -25.25 13.85 -15.16
CA TYR A 213 -25.53 13.47 -16.54
C TYR A 213 -27.03 13.31 -16.75
N ASP A 214 -27.56 14.01 -17.74
CA ASP A 214 -29.00 14.10 -18.01
C ASP A 214 -29.46 13.22 -19.19
N GLY A 215 -28.58 12.38 -19.73
CA GLY A 215 -28.82 11.58 -20.94
C GLY A 215 -28.29 12.23 -22.23
N ARG A 216 -27.79 13.48 -22.17
CA ARG A 216 -27.23 14.19 -23.32
C ARG A 216 -25.87 14.81 -23.02
N SER A 217 -25.78 15.56 -21.92
CA SER A 217 -24.60 16.34 -21.55
C SER A 217 -24.22 16.15 -20.09
N HIS A 218 -22.94 16.38 -19.81
CA HIS A 218 -22.41 16.43 -18.45
C HIS A 218 -22.45 17.87 -17.94
N GLU A 219 -22.92 18.05 -16.72
CA GLU A 219 -22.86 19.32 -15.99
C GLU A 219 -22.09 19.13 -14.69
N VAL A 220 -21.26 20.11 -14.34
CA VAL A 220 -20.54 20.14 -13.06
C VAL A 220 -21.01 21.37 -12.30
N THR A 221 -21.57 21.16 -11.11
CA THR A 221 -21.99 22.24 -10.22
C THR A 221 -21.14 22.22 -8.96
N THR A 222 -20.42 23.30 -8.72
CA THR A 222 -19.68 23.53 -7.49
C THR A 222 -20.66 23.83 -6.36
N ARG A 223 -20.47 23.21 -5.20
CA ARG A 223 -21.28 23.45 -3.99
C ARG A 223 -20.68 24.52 -3.09
#